data_AF-A0A7C5TSQ4-F1
#
_entry.id   AF-A0A7C5TSQ4-F1
#
_cell.length_a   1.000
_cell.length_b   1.000
_cell.length_c   1.000
_cell.angle_alpha   90.00
_cell.angle_beta   90.00
_cell.angle_gamma   90.00
#
_symmetry.space_group_name_H-M   'P 1'
#
loop_
_entity.id
_entity.type
_entity.pdbx_description
1 polymer ?
#
loop_
_entity_poly.entity_id
_entity_poly.type
_entity_poly.pdbx_seq_one_letter_code
_entity_poly.pdbx_strand_id
1 'polypeptide(L)'
;ATVIVSPLALAVTTAILVAAVTAAGIWAAGLEEVRRGRTDPGPVVIDEVAGQWLTYLVALYRLPSTSPAGLLLFVLAGFVSFRMFDIVKPWPVHQLERLHGGTGIMVDDLAAALWAGLLLFLVMPWLAGLIGP
;
A
#
# COMPACT_ATOMS: atom_id res chain seq x y z
N ALA A 1 -23.68 -11.11 -6.75
CA ALA A 1 -22.94 -10.86 -7.99
C ALA A 1 -21.49 -11.25 -7.77
N THR A 2 -21.10 -12.45 -8.18
CA THR A 2 -19.70 -12.88 -8.08
C THR A 2 -18.95 -12.16 -9.19
N VAL A 3 -18.20 -11.12 -8.84
CA VAL A 3 -17.28 -10.53 -9.81
C VAL A 3 -16.19 -11.59 -10.03
N ILE A 4 -16.33 -12.37 -11.11
CA ILE A 4 -15.29 -13.29 -11.58
C ILE A 4 -14.22 -12.41 -12.25
N VAL A 5 -13.48 -11.64 -11.46
CA VAL A 5 -12.21 -11.06 -11.93
C VAL A 5 -11.18 -12.15 -11.72
N SER A 6 -10.46 -12.53 -12.76
CA SER A 6 -9.34 -13.44 -12.58
C SER A 6 -8.34 -12.79 -11.60
N PRO A 7 -7.72 -13.55 -10.66
CA PRO A 7 -6.72 -12.99 -9.76
C PRO A 7 -5.59 -12.27 -10.51
N LEU A 8 -5.24 -12.77 -11.70
CA LEU A 8 -4.30 -12.14 -12.60
C LEU A 8 -4.80 -10.78 -13.12
N ALA A 9 -6.04 -10.69 -13.60
CA ALA A 9 -6.58 -9.41 -14.08
C ALA A 9 -6.65 -8.39 -12.94
N LEU A 10 -7.08 -8.81 -11.74
CA LEU A 10 -7.09 -7.93 -10.56
C LEU A 10 -5.67 -7.46 -10.19
N ALA A 11 -4.68 -8.36 -10.21
CA ALA A 11 -3.28 -8.02 -9.97
C ALA A 11 -2.76 -7.01 -11.00
N VAL A 12 -2.99 -7.27 -12.30
CA VAL A 12 -2.53 -6.42 -13.41
C VAL A 12 -3.18 -5.06 -13.35
N THR A 13 -4.51 -4.99 -13.18
CA THR A 13 -5.23 -3.72 -13.06
C THR A 13 -4.74 -2.92 -11.87
N THR A 14 -4.57 -3.55 -10.70
CA THR A 14 -4.06 -2.88 -9.50
C THR A 14 -2.63 -2.38 -9.70
N ALA A 15 -1.75 -3.17 -10.33
CA ALA A 15 -0.39 -2.76 -10.63
C ALA A 15 -0.34 -1.55 -11.57
N ILE A 16 -1.19 -1.52 -12.60
CA ILE A 16 -1.32 -0.37 -13.52
C ILE A 16 -1.81 0.86 -12.76
N LEU A 17 -2.81 0.70 -11.89
CA LEU A 17 -3.36 1.81 -11.08
C LEU A 17 -2.32 2.35 -10.10
N VAL A 18 -1.57 1.48 -9.41
CA VAL A 18 -0.45 1.88 -8.53
C VAL A 18 0.60 2.65 -9.32
N ALA A 19 1.01 2.16 -10.50
CA ALA A 19 1.99 2.85 -11.33
C ALA A 19 1.48 4.23 -11.81
N ALA A 20 0.22 4.31 -12.24
CA ALA A 20 -0.39 5.55 -12.70
C ALA A 20 -0.53 6.58 -11.57
N VAL A 21 -1.01 6.17 -10.39
CA VAL A 21 -1.13 7.03 -9.21
C VAL A 21 0.25 7.43 -8.69
N THR A 22 1.25 6.54 -8.75
CA THR A 22 2.63 6.87 -8.42
C THR A 22 3.17 7.97 -9.32
N ALA A 23 3.02 7.84 -10.65
CA ALA A 23 3.48 8.86 -11.59
C ALA A 23 2.76 10.22 -11.38
N ALA A 24 1.44 10.19 -11.17
CA ALA A 24 0.66 11.38 -10.85
C ALA A 24 1.06 12.00 -9.50
N GLY A 25 1.34 11.18 -8.50
CA GLY A 25 1.76 11.59 -7.16
C GLY A 25 3.14 12.22 -7.14
N ILE A 26 4.12 11.67 -7.87
CA ILE A 26 5.45 12.29 -8.01
C ILE A 26 5.32 13.72 -8.53
N TRP A 27 4.49 13.93 -9.55
CA TRP A 27 4.25 15.27 -10.10
C TRP A 27 3.50 16.17 -9.12
N ALA A 28 2.39 15.70 -8.54
CA ALA A 28 1.52 16.50 -7.67
C ALA A 28 2.20 16.85 -6.34
N ALA A 29 2.85 15.88 -5.69
CA ALA A 29 3.56 16.06 -4.44
C ALA A 29 4.77 17.00 -4.62
N GLY A 30 5.54 16.82 -5.71
CA GLY A 30 6.67 17.71 -6.01
C GLY A 30 6.22 19.15 -6.29
N LEU A 31 5.08 19.33 -6.97
CA LEU A 31 4.51 20.65 -7.18
C LEU A 31 4.06 21.31 -5.87
N GLU A 32 3.43 20.56 -4.97
CA GLU A 32 2.99 21.08 -3.68
C GLU A 32 4.14 21.35 -2.70
N GLU A 33 5.20 20.55 -2.71
CA GLU A 33 6.44 20.82 -1.96
C GLU A 33 7.03 22.18 -2.35
N VAL A 34 7.12 22.47 -3.66
CA VAL A 34 7.59 23.77 -4.17
C VAL A 34 6.63 24.90 -3.79
N ARG A 35 5.32 24.71 -3.94
CA ARG A 35 4.30 25.74 -3.61
C ARG A 35 4.28 26.11 -2.14
N ARG A 36 4.53 25.14 -1.26
CA ARG A 36 4.44 25.32 0.20
C ARG A 36 5.79 25.61 0.83
N GLY A 37 6.89 25.42 0.11
CA GLY A 37 8.25 25.58 0.63
C GLY A 37 8.54 24.66 1.82
N ARG A 38 7.91 23.48 1.85
CA ARG A 38 8.03 22.48 2.91
C ARG A 38 8.10 21.10 2.28
N THR A 39 9.08 20.32 2.72
CA THR A 39 9.19 18.89 2.43
C THR A 39 7.97 18.16 2.99
N ASP A 40 7.40 17.28 2.18
CA ASP A 40 6.27 16.41 2.55
C ASP A 40 5.08 17.14 3.22
N PRO A 41 4.28 17.89 2.45
CA PRO A 41 3.16 18.63 3.00
C PRO A 41 2.03 17.69 3.41
N GLY A 42 1.69 17.64 4.70
CA GLY A 42 0.65 16.73 5.24
C GLY A 42 -0.75 16.69 4.57
N PRO A 43 -1.21 17.68 3.78
CA PRO A 43 -2.41 17.52 2.95
C PRO A 43 -2.24 16.59 1.72
N VAL A 44 -1.01 16.25 1.34
CA VAL A 44 -0.68 15.31 0.27
C VAL A 44 -0.76 13.90 0.86
N VAL A 45 -1.66 13.07 0.33
CA VAL A 45 -1.92 11.70 0.82
C VAL A 45 -1.99 10.68 -0.33
N ILE A 46 -1.45 11.05 -1.50
CA ILE A 46 -1.51 10.24 -2.72
C ILE A 46 -0.50 9.08 -2.68
N ASP A 47 0.62 9.30 -1.99
CA ASP A 47 1.58 8.32 -1.50
C ASP A 47 0.89 7.27 -0.60
N GLU A 48 0.11 7.69 0.39
CA GLU A 48 -0.60 6.77 1.30
C GLU A 48 -1.58 5.88 0.51
N VAL A 49 -2.30 6.46 -0.47
CA VAL A 49 -3.22 5.72 -1.35
C VAL A 49 -2.47 4.70 -2.19
N ALA A 50 -1.34 5.09 -2.80
CA ALA A 50 -0.52 4.20 -3.61
C ALA A 50 0.10 3.07 -2.77
N GLY A 51 0.62 3.39 -1.58
CA GLY A 51 1.17 2.45 -0.62
C GLY A 51 0.12 1.45 -0.11
N GLN A 52 -1.09 1.91 0.20
CA GLN A 52 -2.17 1.02 0.61
C GLN A 52 -2.56 0.03 -0.49
N TRP A 53 -2.67 0.48 -1.75
CA TRP A 53 -2.97 -0.39 -2.89
C TRP A 53 -1.84 -1.39 -3.16
N LEU A 54 -0.57 -0.95 -3.05
CA LEU A 54 0.58 -1.83 -3.21
C LEU A 54 0.63 -2.91 -2.10
N THR A 55 0.31 -2.55 -0.86
CA THR A 55 0.22 -3.50 0.26
C THR A 55 -0.75 -4.65 -0.06
N TYR A 56 -1.94 -4.32 -0.56
CA TYR A 56 -2.93 -5.35 -0.95
C TYR A 56 -2.51 -6.12 -2.20
N LEU A 57 -1.85 -5.48 -3.17
CA LEU A 57 -1.33 -6.14 -4.37
C LEU A 57 -0.31 -7.21 -4.01
N VAL A 58 0.65 -6.91 -3.13
CA VAL A 58 1.67 -7.87 -2.66
C VAL A 58 1.02 -9.06 -1.98
N ALA A 59 -0.01 -8.83 -1.16
CA ALA A 59 -0.71 -9.88 -0.43
C ALA A 59 -1.89 -10.51 -1.19
N LEU A 60 -2.14 -10.16 -2.46
CA LEU A 60 -3.37 -10.49 -3.17
C LEU A 60 -3.67 -11.99 -3.21
N TYR A 61 -2.64 -12.82 -3.39
CA TYR A 61 -2.79 -14.28 -3.42
C TYR A 61 -3.10 -14.92 -2.06
N ARG A 62 -3.15 -14.11 -1.00
CA ARG A 62 -3.59 -14.50 0.35
C ARG A 62 -4.98 -13.98 0.68
N LEU A 63 -5.68 -13.38 -0.28
CA LEU A 63 -7.06 -12.99 -0.11
C LEU A 63 -7.87 -14.22 0.34
N PRO A 64 -8.52 -14.17 1.53
CA PRO A 64 -9.30 -15.28 2.04
C PRO A 64 -10.49 -15.62 1.12
N SER A 65 -11.18 -16.73 1.43
CA SER A 65 -12.45 -17.07 0.79
C SER A 65 -13.39 -15.86 0.75
N THR A 66 -14.35 -15.83 -0.18
CA THR A 66 -15.29 -14.71 -0.39
C THR A 66 -16.26 -14.49 0.79
N SER A 67 -15.95 -15.01 1.98
CA SER A 67 -16.68 -14.72 3.20
C SER A 67 -16.52 -13.22 3.55
N PRO A 68 -17.61 -12.53 3.93
CA PRO A 68 -17.53 -11.13 4.34
C PRO A 68 -16.56 -10.89 5.50
N ALA A 69 -16.46 -11.85 6.44
CA ALA A 69 -15.56 -11.77 7.58
C ALA A 69 -14.08 -11.88 7.18
N GLY A 70 -13.75 -12.82 6.27
CA GLY A 70 -12.38 -12.96 5.76
C GLY A 70 -11.93 -11.74 4.96
N LEU A 71 -12.81 -11.20 4.12
CA LEU A 71 -12.55 -9.95 3.39
C LEU A 71 -12.34 -8.76 4.32
N LEU A 72 -13.19 -8.61 5.34
CA LEU A 72 -13.05 -7.52 6.32
C LEU A 72 -11.73 -7.65 7.10
N LEU A 73 -11.37 -8.86 7.53
CA LEU A 73 -10.09 -9.11 8.19
C LEU A 73 -8.93 -8.74 7.26
N PHE A 74 -8.97 -9.14 5.97
CA PHE A 74 -7.91 -8.84 5.01
C PHE A 74 -7.70 -7.34 4.83
N VAL A 75 -8.79 -6.59 4.67
CA VAL A 75 -8.76 -5.12 4.55
C VAL A 75 -8.22 -4.49 5.84
N LEU A 76 -8.75 -4.85 7.00
CA LEU A 76 -8.30 -4.26 8.26
C LEU A 76 -6.84 -4.58 8.57
N ALA A 77 -6.41 -5.82 8.36
CA ALA A 77 -5.03 -6.24 8.59
C ALA A 77 -4.06 -5.52 7.65
N GLY A 78 -4.41 -5.35 6.38
CA GLY A 78 -3.57 -4.62 5.43
C GLY A 78 -3.56 -3.11 5.64
N PHE A 79 -4.66 -2.51 6.12
CA PHE A 79 -4.68 -1.11 6.52
C PHE A 79 -3.78 -0.86 7.73
N VAL A 80 -3.94 -1.68 8.79
CA VAL A 80 -3.16 -1.55 10.01
C VAL A 80 -1.69 -1.85 9.77
N SER A 81 -1.36 -2.89 8.98
CA SER A 81 0.03 -3.20 8.67
C SER A 81 0.69 -2.06 7.90
N PHE A 82 0.04 -1.53 6.85
CA PHE A 82 0.56 -0.40 6.08
C PHE A 82 0.84 0.79 6.99
N ARG A 83 -0.15 1.24 7.77
CA ARG A 83 0.01 2.37 8.70
C ARG A 83 1.12 2.15 9.72
N MET A 84 1.29 0.92 10.23
CA MET A 84 2.39 0.62 11.14
C MET A 84 3.75 0.80 10.45
N PHE A 85 3.93 0.31 9.23
CA PHE A 85 5.21 0.43 8.51
C PHE A 85 5.49 1.85 8.00
N ASP A 86 4.45 2.57 7.60
CA ASP A 86 4.48 3.98 7.20
C ASP A 86 4.93 4.88 8.38
N ILE A 87 4.44 4.62 9.60
CA ILE A 87 4.85 5.37 10.80
C ILE A 87 6.25 4.94 11.30
N VAL A 88 6.56 3.64 11.29
CA VAL A 88 7.80 3.10 11.89
C VAL A 88 9.01 3.23 10.96
N LYS A 89 8.80 3.11 9.63
CA LYS A 89 9.83 3.13 8.57
C LYS A 89 11.08 2.30 8.93
N PRO A 90 10.94 0.98 9.15
CA PRO A 90 12.08 0.16 9.56
C PRO A 90 13.17 0.15 8.48
N TRP A 91 14.40 -0.14 8.89
CA TRP A 91 15.50 -0.31 7.93
C TRP A 91 15.11 -1.34 6.84
N PRO A 92 15.36 -1.10 5.54
CA PRO A 92 16.06 0.05 4.94
C PRO A 92 15.16 1.24 4.53
N VAL A 93 13.85 1.22 4.81
CA VAL A 93 12.86 2.22 4.35
C VAL A 93 13.25 3.64 4.73
N HIS A 94 13.58 3.91 6.00
CA HIS A 94 13.99 5.25 6.44
C HIS A 94 15.21 5.84 5.69
N GLN A 95 15.99 5.04 4.95
CA GLN A 95 17.07 5.59 4.12
C GLN A 95 16.53 6.37 2.91
N LEU A 96 15.30 6.06 2.49
CA LEU A 96 14.61 6.67 1.35
C LEU A 96 14.11 8.07 1.67
N GLU A 97 13.98 8.44 2.96
CA GLU A 97 13.69 9.81 3.42
C GLU A 97 14.80 10.81 3.00
N ARG A 98 15.96 10.32 2.52
CA ARG A 98 17.03 11.16 1.94
C ARG A 98 16.75 11.59 0.50
N LEU A 99 15.77 10.98 -0.15
CA LEU A 99 15.30 11.39 -1.47
C LEU A 99 14.44 12.64 -1.32
N HIS A 100 14.60 13.58 -2.24
CA HIS A 100 13.88 14.86 -2.22
C HIS A 100 12.83 14.91 -3.33
N GLY A 101 11.90 15.85 -3.24
CA GLY A 101 10.86 16.01 -4.24
C GLY A 101 9.74 14.97 -4.08
N GLY A 102 8.76 15.06 -4.97
CA GLY A 102 7.67 14.09 -5.03
C GLY A 102 8.11 12.64 -5.24
N THR A 103 9.30 12.39 -5.81
CA THR A 103 9.86 11.04 -5.89
C THR A 103 10.18 10.48 -4.51
N GLY A 104 10.79 11.29 -3.62
CA GLY A 104 11.08 10.87 -2.26
C GLY A 104 9.81 10.56 -1.48
N ILE A 105 8.85 11.47 -1.55
CA ILE A 105 7.52 11.34 -0.92
C ILE A 105 6.86 10.01 -1.34
N MET A 106 6.74 9.76 -2.66
CA MET A 106 6.06 8.53 -3.13
C MET A 106 6.85 7.25 -2.83
N VAL A 107 8.18 7.25 -2.96
CA VAL A 107 9.00 6.03 -2.83
C VAL A 107 9.07 5.56 -1.38
N ASP A 108 8.99 6.46 -0.41
CA ASP A 108 9.03 6.13 1.01
C ASP A 108 7.84 5.24 1.42
N ASP A 109 6.61 5.67 1.13
CA ASP A 109 5.38 4.91 1.38
C ASP A 109 5.30 3.61 0.58
N LEU A 110 5.76 3.63 -0.67
CA LEU A 110 5.78 2.42 -1.50
C LEU A 110 6.75 1.38 -0.92
N ALA A 111 7.87 1.79 -0.34
CA ALA A 111 8.80 0.88 0.32
C ALA A 111 8.23 0.35 1.65
N ALA A 112 7.55 1.19 2.44
CA ALA A 112 6.79 0.76 3.60
C ALA A 112 5.70 -0.27 3.22
N ALA A 113 5.02 -0.05 2.10
CA ALA A 113 3.99 -0.95 1.58
C ALA A 113 4.51 -2.33 1.18
N LEU A 114 5.75 -2.44 0.69
CA LEU A 114 6.36 -3.75 0.40
C LEU A 114 6.55 -4.56 1.67
N TRP A 115 7.01 -3.93 2.77
CA TRP A 115 7.13 -4.59 4.06
C TRP A 115 5.77 -4.96 4.65
N ALA A 116 4.81 -4.04 4.59
CA ALA A 116 3.45 -4.27 5.06
C ALA A 116 2.77 -5.42 4.30
N GLY A 117 2.92 -5.44 2.98
CA GLY A 117 2.38 -6.47 2.11
C GLY A 117 3.04 -7.82 2.35
N LEU A 118 4.36 -7.87 2.54
CA LEU A 118 5.07 -9.09 2.90
C LEU A 118 4.62 -9.64 4.26
N LEU A 119 4.50 -8.77 5.28
CA LEU A 119 3.99 -9.18 6.59
C LEU A 119 2.57 -9.75 6.46
N LEU A 120 1.68 -9.03 5.77
CA LEU A 120 0.31 -9.46 5.54
C LEU A 120 0.27 -10.80 4.81
N PHE A 121 1.12 -10.99 3.79
CA PHE A 121 1.22 -12.22 3.02
C PHE A 121 1.61 -13.42 3.91
N LEU A 122 2.50 -13.22 4.88
CA LEU A 122 2.97 -14.28 5.78
C LEU A 122 1.97 -14.60 6.90
N VAL A 123 1.28 -13.59 7.42
CA VAL A 123 0.42 -13.71 8.61
C VAL A 123 -1.01 -14.15 8.25
N MET A 124 -1.50 -13.80 7.05
CA MET A 124 -2.88 -14.08 6.66
C MET A 124 -3.36 -15.53 6.80
N PRO A 125 -2.58 -16.56 6.45
CA PRO A 125 -3.01 -17.95 6.61
C PRO A 125 -3.37 -18.31 8.06
N TRP A 126 -2.63 -17.75 9.04
CA TRP A 126 -2.87 -17.97 10.45
C TRP A 126 -4.13 -17.22 10.93
N LEU A 127 -4.27 -15.96 10.51
CA LEU A 127 -5.44 -15.15 10.88
C LEU A 127 -6.73 -15.72 10.30
N ALA A 128 -6.70 -16.19 9.05
CA ALA A 128 -7.85 -16.83 8.41
C ALA A 128 -8.27 -18.11 9.16
N GLY A 129 -7.31 -18.89 9.67
CA GLY A 129 -7.58 -20.08 10.48
C GLY A 129 -8.33 -19.80 11.79
N LEU A 130 -8.26 -18.58 12.33
CA LEU A 130 -8.96 -18.19 13.57
C LEU A 130 -10.46 -17.94 13.36
N ILE A 131 -10.88 -17.62 12.14
CA ILE A 131 -12.28 -17.26 11.82
C ILE A 131 -13.09 -18.47 11.33
N GLY A 132 -12.45 -19.64 11.22
CA GLY A 132 -13.05 -20.84 10.66
C GLY A 132 -13.15 -20.81 9.13
N PRO A 133 -13.54 -21.94 8.50
CA PRO A 133 -13.73 -22.04 7.05
C PRO A 133 -14.83 -21.12 6.51
#